data_AF-A0A537JQP9-F1
#
_entry.id   AF-A0A537JQP9-F1
#
_cell.length_a   1.000
_cell.length_b   1.000
_cell.length_c   1.000
_cell.angle_alpha   90.00
_cell.angle_beta   90.00
_cell.angle_gamma   90.00
#
_symmetry.space_group_name_H-M   'P 1'
#
loop_
_entity.id
_entity.type
_entity.pdbx_description
1 polymer ?
#
loop_
_entity_poly.entity_id
_entity_poly.type
_entity_poly.pdbx_seq_one_letter_code
_entity_poly.pdbx_strand_id
1 'polypeptide(L)'
;MKTISLCFALLTCHVCFGQENEENRNLVFDSVDLKIIQRADAILSDSIKWNKRDDRECTDDVATGNYSLYCALYKASIDIVGEYVHRRAAMQLVRFTLEKYDNGRVKNHRLMDWIITPTQHLKKLKKY
;
A
#
# COMPACT_ATOMS: atom_id res chain seq x y z
N MET A 1 -56.27 -7.37 40.64
CA MET A 1 -55.96 -8.05 39.37
C MET A 1 -54.52 -7.75 39.01
N LYS A 2 -53.71 -8.80 38.83
CA LYS A 2 -52.29 -8.70 38.41
C LYS A 2 -52.27 -8.53 36.89
N THR A 3 -51.59 -7.52 36.37
CA THR A 3 -51.21 -7.46 34.96
C THR A 3 -49.71 -7.27 34.84
N ILE A 4 -49.14 -8.19 34.08
CA ILE A 4 -47.74 -8.48 33.87
C ILE A 4 -47.19 -7.56 32.78
N SER A 5 -45.99 -7.03 33.05
CA SER A 5 -44.86 -6.74 32.17
C SER A 5 -45.08 -6.75 30.65
N LEU A 6 -44.55 -5.73 29.97
CA LEU A 6 -43.74 -5.96 28.78
C LEU A 6 -42.64 -4.88 28.69
N CYS A 7 -41.46 -5.20 29.22
CA CYS A 7 -40.23 -4.47 28.90
C CYS A 7 -39.88 -4.72 27.43
N PHE A 8 -40.06 -3.72 26.57
CA PHE A 8 -39.44 -3.69 25.25
C PHE A 8 -37.95 -3.36 25.42
N ALA A 9 -37.13 -4.38 25.56
CA ALA A 9 -35.69 -4.25 25.37
C ALA A 9 -35.44 -4.04 23.87
N LEU A 10 -35.35 -2.77 23.45
CA LEU A 10 -34.80 -2.39 22.16
C LEU A 10 -33.32 -2.75 22.17
N LEU A 11 -33.03 -3.95 21.66
CA LEU A 11 -31.69 -4.42 21.35
C LEU A 11 -31.14 -3.53 20.23
N THR A 12 -30.49 -2.42 20.60
CA THR A 12 -29.72 -1.61 19.67
C THR A 12 -28.50 -2.43 19.26
N CYS A 13 -28.64 -3.16 18.15
CA CYS A 13 -27.52 -3.70 17.41
C CYS A 13 -26.60 -2.51 17.08
N HIS A 14 -25.54 -2.35 17.88
CA HIS A 14 -24.43 -1.48 17.50
C HIS A 14 -23.82 -2.14 16.28
N VAL A 15 -24.27 -1.71 15.11
CA VAL A 15 -23.57 -1.95 13.85
C VAL A 15 -22.18 -1.37 14.09
N CYS A 16 -21.21 -2.25 14.30
CA CYS A 16 -19.81 -1.88 14.30
C CYS A 16 -19.50 -1.50 12.85
N PHE A 17 -19.76 -0.24 12.50
CA PHE A 17 -19.26 0.34 11.25
C PHE A 17 -17.73 0.39 11.40
N GLY A 18 -17.07 -0.70 11.06
CA GLY A 18 -15.68 -0.61 10.63
C GLY A 18 -15.68 0.34 9.44
N GLN A 19 -14.92 1.44 9.53
CA GLN A 19 -14.61 2.24 8.36
C GLN A 19 -13.80 1.35 7.41
N GLU A 20 -14.48 0.63 6.52
CA GLU A 20 -13.87 0.20 5.28
C GLU A 20 -13.56 1.48 4.49
N ASN A 21 -12.33 1.96 4.60
CA ASN A 21 -11.81 3.00 3.72
C ASN A 21 -11.75 2.43 2.30
N GLU A 22 -12.89 2.41 1.59
CA GLU A 22 -13.01 1.91 0.22
C GLU A 22 -11.87 2.48 -0.63
N GLU A 23 -11.01 1.59 -1.13
CA GLU A 23 -9.96 1.98 -2.05
C GLU A 23 -10.57 2.25 -3.41
N ASN A 24 -10.51 3.51 -3.85
CA ASN A 24 -10.92 3.87 -5.20
C ASN A 24 -10.02 3.14 -6.22
N ARG A 25 -10.60 2.23 -6.99
CA ARG A 25 -9.92 1.51 -8.08
C ARG A 25 -10.04 2.21 -9.45
N ASN A 26 -10.88 3.24 -9.54
CA ASN A 26 -11.06 4.06 -10.74
C ASN A 26 -10.12 5.28 -10.70
N LEU A 27 -8.82 5.02 -10.59
CA LEU A 27 -7.80 6.06 -10.61
C LEU A 27 -7.35 6.32 -12.05
N VAL A 28 -7.15 7.60 -12.37
CA VAL A 28 -6.49 8.00 -13.61
C VAL A 28 -4.98 7.83 -13.40
N PHE A 29 -4.37 6.98 -14.22
CA PHE A 29 -2.93 6.76 -14.22
C PHE A 29 -2.30 7.53 -15.38
N ASP A 30 -1.25 8.29 -15.10
CA ASP A 30 -0.59 9.12 -16.09
C ASP A 30 0.92 8.82 -16.21
N SER A 31 1.60 9.60 -17.06
CA SER A 31 3.04 9.45 -17.29
C SER A 31 3.90 9.76 -16.06
N VAL A 32 3.41 10.56 -15.12
CA VAL A 32 4.11 10.88 -13.87
C VAL A 32 4.08 9.69 -12.95
N ASP A 33 2.94 9.00 -12.85
CA ASP A 33 2.83 7.78 -12.06
C ASP A 33 3.75 6.67 -12.56
N LEU A 34 3.88 6.52 -13.89
CA LEU A 34 4.85 5.59 -14.48
C LEU A 34 6.29 5.95 -14.12
N LYS A 35 6.66 7.24 -14.17
CA LYS A 35 8.00 7.70 -13.77
C LYS A 35 8.30 7.41 -12.30
N ILE A 36 7.31 7.57 -11.42
CA ILE A 36 7.45 7.22 -9.99
C ILE A 36 7.73 5.73 -9.82
N ILE A 37 6.97 4.85 -10.48
CA ILE A 37 7.18 3.40 -10.41
C ILE A 37 8.55 3.01 -10.97
N GLN A 38 8.96 3.59 -12.10
CA GLN A 38 10.28 3.34 -12.70
C GLN A 38 11.42 3.82 -11.79
N ARG A 39 11.24 4.97 -11.13
CA ARG A 39 12.23 5.47 -10.17
C ARG A 39 12.33 4.57 -8.94
N ALA A 40 11.20 4.07 -8.44
CA ALA A 40 11.20 3.08 -7.37
C ALA A 40 11.90 1.78 -7.80
N ASP A 41 11.63 1.26 -9.02
CA ASP A 41 12.34 0.09 -9.58
C ASP A 41 13.86 0.32 -9.64
N ALA A 42 14.30 1.52 -10.02
CA ALA A 42 15.72 1.88 -10.03
C ALA A 42 16.34 1.90 -8.62
N ILE A 43 15.64 2.46 -7.62
CA ILE A 43 16.08 2.46 -6.21
C ILE A 43 16.27 1.02 -5.71
N LEU A 44 15.34 0.13 -6.08
CA LEU A 44 15.31 -1.27 -5.64
C LEU A 44 16.12 -2.24 -6.51
N SER A 45 16.74 -1.75 -7.58
CA SER A 45 17.53 -2.58 -8.50
C SER A 45 18.78 -3.16 -7.86
N ASP A 46 19.27 -2.53 -6.79
CA ASP A 46 20.38 -3.02 -5.97
C ASP A 46 19.84 -3.82 -4.79
N SER A 47 19.97 -5.15 -4.86
CA SER A 47 19.45 -6.05 -3.82
C SER A 47 20.11 -5.88 -2.45
N ILE A 48 21.29 -5.24 -2.38
CA ILE A 48 21.96 -4.96 -1.10
C ILE A 48 21.22 -3.85 -0.33
N LYS A 49 20.51 -2.98 -1.05
CA LYS A 49 19.75 -1.84 -0.51
C LYS A 49 18.30 -2.18 -0.16
N TRP A 50 17.98 -3.45 0.07
CA TRP A 50 16.61 -3.89 0.28
C TRP A 50 16.27 -4.08 1.76
N ASN A 51 15.38 -3.23 2.27
CA ASN A 51 14.81 -3.34 3.61
C ASN A 51 13.57 -4.23 3.53
N LYS A 52 13.67 -5.44 4.11
CA LYS A 52 12.59 -6.44 4.15
C LYS A 52 11.61 -6.24 5.31
N ARG A 53 11.82 -5.25 6.16
CA ARG A 53 11.05 -5.00 7.37
C ARG A 53 10.60 -3.54 7.38
N ASP A 54 9.61 -3.26 6.54
CA ASP A 54 8.99 -1.95 6.46
C ASP A 54 8.20 -1.66 7.74
N ASP A 55 8.49 -0.54 8.40
CA ASP A 55 7.69 0.04 9.47
C ASP A 55 6.93 1.30 9.02
N ARG A 56 7.14 1.71 7.75
CA ARG A 56 6.60 2.90 7.08
C ARG A 56 7.19 4.23 7.55
N GLU A 57 8.23 4.20 8.37
CA GLU A 57 9.07 5.36 8.62
C GLU A 57 10.15 5.38 7.53
N CYS A 58 10.08 6.35 6.61
CA CYS A 58 10.99 6.35 5.46
C CYS A 58 12.23 7.22 5.65
N THR A 59 12.33 7.95 6.76
CA THR A 59 13.40 8.94 6.97
C THR A 59 14.75 8.25 7.18
N ASP A 60 14.78 7.17 7.96
CA ASP A 60 15.95 6.35 8.21
C ASP A 60 16.31 5.47 7.01
N ASP A 61 15.32 4.92 6.31
CA ASP A 61 15.52 4.22 5.03
C ASP A 61 16.22 5.13 4.00
N VAL A 62 15.78 6.39 3.90
CA VAL A 62 16.40 7.41 3.03
C VAL A 62 17.82 7.73 3.49
N ALA A 63 18.04 7.90 4.80
CA ALA A 63 19.35 8.24 5.34
C ALA A 63 20.38 7.11 5.16
N THR A 64 19.96 5.86 5.31
CA THR A 64 20.82 4.69 5.17
C THR A 64 20.98 4.21 3.73
N GLY A 65 20.06 4.63 2.84
CA GLY A 65 20.00 4.16 1.47
C GLY A 65 19.51 2.72 1.34
N ASN A 66 18.79 2.22 2.35
CA ASN A 66 18.21 0.89 2.40
C ASN A 66 16.68 1.03 2.42
N TYR A 67 15.98 0.50 1.43
CA TYR A 67 14.58 0.86 1.18
C TYR A 67 13.65 -0.35 1.20
N SER A 68 12.51 -0.20 1.84
CA SER A 68 11.35 -1.06 1.60
C SER A 68 10.67 -0.73 0.27
N LEU A 69 9.72 -1.56 -0.19
CA LEU A 69 8.91 -1.22 -1.38
C LEU A 69 8.15 0.09 -1.18
N TYR A 70 7.55 0.25 0.00
CA TYR A 70 6.81 1.45 0.36
C TYR A 70 7.71 2.68 0.36
N CYS A 71 8.87 2.60 1.02
CA CYS A 71 9.78 3.73 1.14
C CYS A 71 10.51 4.06 -0.15
N ALA A 72 10.73 3.09 -1.04
CA ALA A 72 11.17 3.36 -2.40
C ALA A 72 10.12 4.14 -3.21
N LEU A 73 8.83 3.79 -3.11
CA LEU A 73 7.74 4.54 -3.74
C LEU A 73 7.56 5.93 -3.14
N TYR A 74 7.72 6.05 -1.82
CA TYR A 74 7.74 7.33 -1.11
C TYR A 74 8.86 8.23 -1.67
N LYS A 75 10.10 7.74 -1.64
CA LYS A 75 11.26 8.48 -2.12
C LYS A 75 11.15 8.82 -3.61
N ALA A 76 10.66 7.90 -4.42
CA ALA A 76 10.41 8.14 -5.84
C ALA A 76 9.36 9.22 -6.09
N SER A 77 8.33 9.32 -5.24
CA SER A 77 7.34 10.41 -5.33
C SER A 77 8.00 11.76 -5.06
N ILE A 78 8.80 11.85 -3.99
CA ILE A 78 9.58 13.06 -3.70
C ILE A 78 10.53 13.41 -4.85
N ASP A 79 11.24 12.43 -5.43
CA ASP A 79 12.19 12.65 -6.51
C ASP A 79 11.55 13.18 -7.81
N ILE A 80 10.33 12.76 -8.12
CA ILE A 80 9.68 13.07 -9.41
C ILE A 80 8.75 14.28 -9.32
N VAL A 81 8.03 14.45 -8.21
CA VAL A 81 7.02 15.51 -8.06
C VAL A 81 7.26 16.45 -6.87
N GLY A 82 8.26 16.17 -6.03
CA GLY A 82 8.61 17.01 -4.87
C GLY A 82 7.78 16.74 -3.61
N GLU A 83 6.75 15.88 -3.69
CA GLU A 83 5.88 15.57 -2.56
C GLU A 83 5.38 14.12 -2.55
N TYR A 84 4.96 13.67 -1.37
CA TYR A 84 4.32 12.38 -1.18
C TYR A 84 2.80 12.58 -1.02
N VAL A 85 2.03 11.98 -1.93
CA VAL A 85 0.56 11.94 -1.82
C VAL A 85 0.13 10.52 -1.47
N HIS A 86 -0.50 10.38 -0.30
CA HIS A 86 -1.02 9.09 0.13
C HIS A 86 -2.05 8.57 -0.89
N ARG A 87 -1.94 7.28 -1.25
CA ARG A 87 -2.80 6.61 -2.25
C ARG A 87 -2.76 7.22 -3.66
N ARG A 88 -1.70 7.95 -4.04
CA ARG A 88 -1.45 8.32 -5.44
C ARG A 88 -1.57 7.10 -6.36
N ALA A 89 -2.06 7.31 -7.58
CA ALA A 89 -2.28 6.25 -8.57
C ALA A 89 -1.06 5.34 -8.77
N ALA A 90 0.16 5.89 -8.80
CA ALA A 90 1.41 5.11 -8.80
C ALA A 90 1.46 4.03 -7.69
N MET A 91 1.17 4.40 -6.44
CA MET A 91 1.23 3.46 -5.31
C MET A 91 0.11 2.44 -5.36
N GLN A 92 -1.08 2.88 -5.78
CA GLN A 92 -2.25 2.01 -5.86
C GLN A 92 -2.09 0.98 -6.98
N LEU A 93 -1.52 1.36 -8.12
CA LEU A 93 -1.20 0.42 -9.18
C LEU A 93 -0.25 -0.69 -8.68
N VAL A 94 0.79 -0.33 -7.91
CA VAL A 94 1.66 -1.33 -7.29
C VAL A 94 0.87 -2.19 -6.31
N ARG A 95 0.07 -1.62 -5.41
CA ARG A 95 -0.78 -2.38 -4.46
C ARG A 95 -1.67 -3.40 -5.17
N PHE A 96 -2.40 -2.98 -6.20
CA PHE A 96 -3.31 -3.85 -6.95
C PHE A 96 -2.56 -4.91 -7.76
N THR A 97 -1.38 -4.57 -8.27
CA THR A 97 -0.52 -5.53 -8.95
C THR A 97 -0.03 -6.59 -7.98
N LEU A 98 0.41 -6.21 -6.78
CA LEU A 98 0.77 -7.16 -5.75
C LEU A 98 -0.43 -8.03 -5.40
N GLU A 99 -1.58 -7.45 -5.08
CA GLU A 99 -2.82 -8.20 -4.81
C GLU A 99 -3.13 -9.25 -5.87
N LYS A 100 -2.99 -8.90 -7.15
CA LYS A 100 -3.23 -9.81 -8.28
C LYS A 100 -2.22 -10.97 -8.36
N TYR A 101 -0.96 -10.76 -7.97
CA TYR A 101 0.13 -11.73 -8.18
C TYR A 101 0.69 -12.33 -6.88
N ASP A 102 0.19 -11.88 -5.74
CA ASP A 102 0.73 -12.19 -4.44
C ASP A 102 0.41 -13.63 -4.02
N ASN A 103 -0.67 -14.23 -4.54
CA ASN A 103 -1.10 -15.60 -4.23
C ASN A 103 -1.24 -15.86 -2.70
N GLY A 104 -1.59 -14.84 -1.91
CA GLY A 104 -1.85 -14.96 -0.48
C GLY A 104 -0.62 -14.87 0.44
N ARG A 105 0.49 -14.26 -0.02
CA ARG A 105 1.71 -14.05 0.78
C ARG A 105 1.68 -12.74 1.58
N VAL A 106 0.98 -11.72 1.12
CA VAL A 106 0.61 -10.52 1.86
C VAL A 106 -0.49 -10.89 2.83
N LYS A 107 -0.30 -10.57 4.12
CA LYS A 107 -1.23 -10.94 5.18
C LYS A 107 -1.99 -9.75 5.76
N ASN A 108 -1.33 -8.61 5.86
CA ASN A 108 -1.79 -7.42 6.56
C ASN A 108 -1.71 -6.18 5.67
N HIS A 109 -0.55 -5.91 5.07
CA HIS A 109 -0.28 -4.66 4.38
C HIS A 109 0.50 -4.87 3.08
N ARG A 110 -0.20 -4.76 1.93
CA ARG A 110 0.33 -5.03 0.57
C ARG A 110 1.71 -4.44 0.26
N LEU A 111 2.02 -3.22 0.71
CA LEU A 111 3.33 -2.60 0.45
C LEU A 111 4.37 -2.85 1.55
N MET A 112 3.96 -3.23 2.76
CA MET A 112 4.88 -3.53 3.87
C MET A 112 5.31 -5.00 3.86
N ASP A 113 4.35 -5.90 3.64
CA ASP A 113 4.55 -7.35 3.70
C ASP A 113 5.29 -7.89 2.48
N TRP A 114 5.64 -7.02 1.53
CA TRP A 114 6.34 -7.43 0.31
C TRP A 114 7.82 -7.70 0.60
N ILE A 115 8.11 -8.95 1.00
CA ILE A 115 9.46 -9.40 1.40
C ILE A 115 10.26 -10.00 0.21
N ILE A 116 9.60 -10.27 -0.92
CA ILE A 116 10.21 -10.97 -2.07
C ILE A 116 11.21 -10.05 -2.78
N THR A 117 12.37 -10.62 -3.11
CA THR A 117 13.44 -9.97 -3.89
C THR A 117 12.86 -9.13 -5.05
N PRO A 118 13.26 -7.85 -5.20
CA PRO A 118 12.62 -6.89 -6.12
C PRO A 118 12.50 -7.34 -7.58
N THR A 119 13.34 -8.29 -7.98
CA THR A 119 13.69 -8.57 -9.38
C THR A 119 12.61 -9.28 -10.20
N GLN A 120 11.61 -9.93 -9.59
CA GLN A 120 10.67 -10.78 -10.35
C GLN A 120 9.30 -10.13 -10.66
N HIS A 121 8.91 -9.03 -9.99
CA HIS A 121 7.57 -8.46 -10.15
C HIS A 121 7.53 -7.03 -10.71
N LEU A 122 8.45 -6.12 -10.36
CA LEU A 122 8.47 -4.77 -10.95
C LEU A 122 8.68 -4.80 -12.47
N LYS A 123 9.42 -5.80 -12.99
CA LYS A 123 9.54 -6.03 -14.44
C LYS A 123 8.20 -6.25 -15.14
N LYS A 124 7.17 -6.77 -14.44
CA LYS A 124 5.83 -7.00 -15.01
C LYS A 124 5.01 -5.71 -15.11
N LEU A 125 5.34 -4.68 -14.33
CA LEU A 125 4.70 -3.36 -14.41
C LEU A 125 5.09 -2.59 -15.68
N LYS A 126 6.22 -2.93 -16.32
CA LYS A 126 6.69 -2.33 -17.58
C LYS A 126 5.83 -2.68 -18.81
N LYS A 127 4.73 -3.42 -18.65
CA LYS A 127 3.78 -3.78 -19.72
C LYS A 127 2.60 -2.81 -19.85
N TYR A 128 2.50 -1.83 -18.94
CA TYR A 128 1.57 -0.71 -18.98
C TYR A 128 2.36 0.58 -19.23
#